data_AF-U1MXW3-F1
#
_entry.id   AF-U1MXW3-F1
#
_cell.length_a   1.000
_cell.length_b   1.000
_cell.length_c   1.000
_cell.angle_alpha   90.00
_cell.angle_beta   90.00
_cell.angle_gamma   90.00
#
_symmetry.space_group_name_H-M   'P 1'
#
loop_
_entity.id
_entity.type
_entity.pdbx_description
1 polymer ?
#
loop_
_entity_poly.entity_id
_entity_poly.type
_entity_poly.pdbx_seq_one_letter_code
_entity_poly.pdbx_strand_id
1 'polypeptide(L)'
;MIVFLLSPDIIEYMRAVSVFLAIILVTATVAGAVPVASIGDAQTSGKSISQINQEGSGPILSTLGISPVEVQRSALQTTYVELGRGLEFASIATETRIQTETTLNRIQSASTPSVRQQRLLQALSETEQRIVILRSQQRTQISAYGDENVTTEEFLARLAAIDTESRALIARLSRLESAANSIDGFSIPASRFETLRIELRTLTSPVRKHATEVITGTTERSRFVIQSGPQSVVVGTLINDAYVREAYRGRLRGTNVGTELNITTPTNVTTEAYPTITSLRRERAVTAPEGPITRVRINHDRGRLVSFIHTSNTRIFKEIQHRPLAQTSTRRSLSAVKDGLRLTAHPTYPGGPVRFQLNSTATEQPVDAPLTLGPPSGESTIVGETGSDGSLWTLAPDGTYQVTAIDRNSVVLVSIDPSFPPLIYGAVGNSTRENSTETGVNDAGSNVRVSGGDS
;
A
#
# COMPACT_ATOMS: atom_id res chain seq x y z
N MET A 1 26.74 50.15 1.01
CA MET A 1 26.87 51.51 1.57
C MET A 1 26.04 52.45 0.70
N ILE A 2 24.75 52.60 1.03
CA ILE A 2 23.89 53.70 0.58
C ILE A 2 23.07 54.09 1.81
N VAL A 3 23.21 55.35 2.19
CA VAL A 3 22.71 55.97 3.41
C VAL A 3 21.33 56.59 3.14
N PHE A 4 20.47 56.46 4.14
CA PHE A 4 19.15 57.06 4.29
C PHE A 4 19.15 58.59 4.13
N LEU A 5 18.09 59.12 3.51
CA LEU A 5 17.53 60.43 3.85
C LEU A 5 16.03 60.25 4.09
N LEU A 6 15.68 60.30 5.38
CA LEU A 6 14.33 60.50 5.90
C LEU A 6 13.98 61.99 5.84
N SER A 7 12.70 62.29 5.60
CA SER A 7 12.00 63.37 6.28
C SER A 7 10.47 63.15 6.17
N PRO A 8 9.70 63.66 7.14
CA PRO A 8 8.83 62.82 7.96
C PRO A 8 7.37 63.25 7.92
N ASP A 9 6.46 62.35 8.27
CA ASP A 9 5.22 62.72 8.95
C ASP A 9 4.64 61.52 9.72
N ILE A 10 4.44 61.74 11.04
CA ILE A 10 3.44 61.12 11.94
C ILE A 10 3.70 59.64 12.32
N ILE A 11 4.47 59.27 13.35
CA ILE A 11 4.28 59.38 14.82
C ILE A 11 2.91 58.89 15.36
N GLU A 12 3.01 57.83 16.18
CA GLU A 12 2.09 57.32 17.22
C GLU A 12 0.77 56.61 16.82
N TYR A 13 0.67 55.28 17.04
CA TYR A 13 0.25 54.70 18.33
C TYR A 13 0.35 53.16 18.33
N MET A 14 0.74 52.65 19.50
CA MET A 14 1.06 51.27 19.86
C MET A 14 -0.12 50.28 19.93
N ARG A 15 0.21 49.01 19.66
CA ARG A 15 -0.12 47.75 20.37
C ARG A 15 -1.58 47.38 20.69
N ALA A 16 -1.82 46.10 20.42
CA ALA A 16 -2.74 45.16 21.07
C ALA A 16 -4.24 45.37 20.84
N VAL A 17 -4.89 44.39 20.19
CA VAL A 17 -6.09 43.71 20.73
C VAL A 17 -6.17 42.31 20.12
N SER A 18 -5.89 41.30 20.95
CA SER A 18 -6.48 39.97 20.85
C SER A 18 -7.82 39.99 21.60
N VAL A 19 -8.67 39.01 21.29
CA VAL A 19 -9.79 38.45 22.08
C VAL A 19 -11.21 38.92 21.72
N PHE A 20 -12.09 37.90 21.66
CA PHE A 20 -13.56 37.82 21.76
C PHE A 20 -14.39 37.82 20.46
N LEU A 21 -15.01 36.66 20.15
CA LEU A 21 -16.44 36.48 20.43
C LEU A 21 -16.86 34.99 20.39
N ALA A 22 -17.38 34.52 21.52
CA ALA A 22 -18.21 33.32 21.66
C ALA A 22 -19.51 33.72 22.37
N ILE A 23 -20.55 32.92 22.14
CA ILE A 23 -21.89 32.89 22.80
C ILE A 23 -23.00 33.71 22.12
N ILE A 24 -23.89 32.99 21.42
CA ILE A 24 -25.33 33.29 21.39
C ILE A 24 -26.09 31.97 21.59
N LEU A 25 -26.79 31.86 22.71
CA LEU A 25 -27.83 30.87 23.03
C LEU A 25 -28.93 31.64 23.76
N VAL A 26 -30.21 31.48 23.37
CA VAL A 26 -31.42 31.40 24.24
C VAL A 26 -32.69 31.31 23.38
N THR A 27 -33.29 30.11 23.44
CA THR A 27 -34.72 29.70 23.49
C THR A 27 -35.79 30.24 22.53
N ALA A 28 -36.49 29.30 21.88
CA ALA A 28 -37.95 29.33 21.74
C ALA A 28 -38.52 27.91 21.92
N THR A 29 -39.33 27.72 22.97
CA THR A 29 -40.17 26.55 23.25
C THR A 29 -41.53 26.73 22.57
N VAL A 30 -41.98 25.76 21.79
CA VAL A 30 -43.42 25.50 21.56
C VAL A 30 -43.66 24.01 21.61
N ALA A 31 -44.56 23.63 22.52
CA ALA A 31 -45.06 22.29 22.75
C ALA A 31 -46.07 21.85 21.68
N GLY A 32 -46.07 20.55 21.38
CA GLY A 32 -47.09 19.89 20.55
C GLY A 32 -46.87 18.38 20.55
N ALA A 33 -47.49 17.70 21.51
CA ALA A 33 -47.48 16.24 21.65
C ALA A 33 -48.75 15.63 21.08
N VAL A 34 -48.64 14.55 20.30
CA VAL A 34 -49.64 13.46 20.17
C VAL A 34 -48.86 12.15 19.87
N PRO A 35 -49.19 11.01 20.52
CA PRO A 35 -48.30 9.83 20.64
C PRO A 35 -48.52 8.81 19.53
N VAL A 36 -47.73 7.71 19.50
CA VAL A 36 -48.21 6.33 19.22
C VAL A 36 -47.09 5.29 19.44
N ALA A 37 -47.45 4.30 20.27
CA ALA A 37 -47.04 2.90 20.38
C ALA A 37 -45.55 2.50 20.56
N SER A 38 -45.27 1.98 21.75
CA SER A 38 -44.20 1.02 21.99
C SER A 38 -44.53 -0.31 21.32
N ILE A 39 -43.60 -0.89 20.56
CA ILE A 39 -43.58 -2.32 20.25
C ILE A 39 -42.12 -2.79 20.26
N GLY A 40 -41.83 -3.69 21.20
CA GLY A 40 -40.98 -4.85 20.96
C GLY A 40 -39.47 -4.68 21.15
N ASP A 41 -38.95 -5.34 22.18
CA ASP A 41 -37.55 -5.73 22.30
C ASP A 41 -36.98 -6.25 20.97
N ALA A 42 -35.89 -5.64 20.53
CA ALA A 42 -34.95 -6.25 19.59
C ALA A 42 -33.57 -6.25 20.25
N GLN A 43 -33.34 -7.27 21.09
CA GLN A 43 -32.00 -7.86 21.17
C GLN A 43 -31.57 -8.23 19.75
N THR A 44 -30.46 -7.69 19.27
CA THR A 44 -29.46 -8.45 18.49
C THR A 44 -28.17 -7.63 18.34
N SER A 45 -27.27 -7.93 19.27
CA SER A 45 -25.86 -8.21 19.01
C SER A 45 -25.00 -7.11 18.38
N GLY A 46 -24.29 -6.39 19.27
CA GLY A 46 -22.99 -5.83 18.95
C GLY A 46 -22.06 -6.90 18.38
N LYS A 47 -21.75 -6.78 17.10
CA LYS A 47 -20.80 -7.65 16.40
C LYS A 47 -19.79 -6.76 15.68
N SER A 48 -18.86 -6.16 16.42
CA SER A 48 -17.76 -5.39 15.82
C SER A 48 -16.44 -5.38 16.60
N ILE A 49 -16.22 -6.26 17.59
CA ILE A 49 -14.93 -6.30 18.34
C ILE A 49 -14.31 -7.72 18.47
N SER A 50 -14.81 -8.76 17.79
CA SER A 50 -14.45 -10.15 18.19
C SER A 50 -13.49 -10.93 17.30
N GLN A 51 -12.87 -10.38 16.24
CA GLN A 51 -11.98 -11.19 15.38
C GLN A 51 -10.50 -11.23 15.79
N ILE A 52 -9.99 -10.26 16.56
CA ILE A 52 -8.58 -10.30 16.99
C ILE A 52 -8.36 -11.31 18.13
N ASN A 53 -9.41 -11.60 18.92
CA ASN A 53 -9.36 -12.57 20.02
C ASN A 53 -9.65 -14.02 19.58
N GLN A 54 -9.92 -14.28 18.30
CA GLN A 54 -10.13 -15.61 17.77
C GLN A 54 -8.93 -16.04 16.93
N GLU A 55 -7.91 -16.57 17.60
CA GLU A 55 -6.85 -17.32 16.93
C GLU A 55 -7.44 -18.36 15.98
N GLY A 56 -6.92 -18.43 14.75
CA GLY A 56 -7.25 -19.49 13.81
C GLY A 56 -8.67 -19.48 13.21
N SER A 57 -9.54 -18.51 13.51
CA SER A 57 -10.95 -18.55 13.06
C SER A 57 -11.25 -17.71 11.80
N GLY A 58 -10.37 -16.77 11.43
CA GLY A 58 -10.58 -15.91 10.27
C GLY A 58 -9.92 -16.45 9.00
N PRO A 59 -10.61 -16.48 7.83
CA PRO A 59 -10.00 -16.97 6.60
C PRO A 59 -8.89 -16.01 6.15
N ILE A 60 -7.80 -16.57 5.63
CA ILE A 60 -6.56 -15.83 5.38
C ILE A 60 -6.62 -15.18 4.01
N LEU A 61 -6.36 -13.87 3.96
CA LEU A 61 -6.40 -13.14 2.70
C LEU A 61 -5.11 -13.34 1.92
N SER A 62 -5.21 -14.02 0.77
CA SER A 62 -4.10 -14.21 -0.16
C SER A 62 -3.54 -12.88 -0.69
N THR A 63 -2.30 -12.91 -1.15
CA THR A 63 -1.58 -11.73 -1.65
C THR A 63 -0.62 -12.09 -2.79
N LEU A 64 -0.41 -11.17 -3.71
CA LEU A 64 0.72 -11.19 -4.65
C LEU A 64 1.99 -10.86 -3.87
N GLY A 65 3.01 -11.69 -3.94
CA GLY A 65 4.28 -11.42 -3.27
C GLY A 65 5.44 -12.11 -3.96
N ILE A 66 6.64 -11.93 -3.42
CA ILE A 66 7.86 -12.59 -3.88
C ILE A 66 7.96 -13.92 -3.15
N SER A 67 8.28 -14.99 -3.87
CA SER A 67 8.50 -16.29 -3.22
C SER A 67 9.71 -16.18 -2.28
N PRO A 68 9.69 -16.79 -1.07
CA PRO A 68 10.82 -16.71 -0.13
C PRO A 68 12.17 -17.10 -0.74
N VAL A 69 12.18 -18.06 -1.67
CA VAL A 69 13.40 -18.50 -2.37
C VAL A 69 13.89 -17.52 -3.45
N GLU A 70 13.07 -16.53 -3.81
CA GLU A 70 13.39 -15.47 -4.78
C GLU A 70 13.65 -14.12 -4.10
N VAL A 71 13.48 -14.00 -2.78
CA VAL A 71 13.80 -12.77 -2.06
C VAL A 71 15.31 -12.57 -2.09
N GLN A 72 15.75 -11.49 -2.71
CA GLN A 72 17.16 -11.09 -2.74
C GLN A 72 17.51 -10.24 -1.53
N ARG A 73 16.59 -9.35 -1.13
CA ARG A 73 16.79 -8.46 0.00
C ARG A 73 15.47 -8.13 0.67
N SER A 74 15.51 -8.00 1.99
CA SER A 74 14.38 -7.62 2.80
C SER A 74 14.81 -6.73 3.94
N ALA A 75 14.01 -5.72 4.27
CA ALA A 75 14.33 -4.78 5.33
C ALA A 75 13.06 -4.19 5.96
N LEU A 76 13.21 -3.81 7.22
CA LEU A 76 12.23 -3.04 7.98
C LEU A 76 12.84 -1.67 8.26
N GLN A 77 12.39 -0.64 7.55
CA GLN A 77 12.95 0.70 7.60
C GLN A 77 12.01 1.65 8.35
N THR A 78 12.53 2.37 9.34
CA THR A 78 11.82 3.53 9.92
C THR A 78 12.29 4.78 9.19
N THR A 79 11.36 5.50 8.55
CA THR A 79 11.64 6.70 7.77
C THR A 79 11.19 7.93 8.53
N TYR A 80 11.98 8.99 8.44
CA TYR A 80 11.77 10.27 9.10
C TYR A 80 11.70 11.38 8.05
N VAL A 81 11.47 12.62 8.50
CA VAL A 81 11.61 13.79 7.65
C VAL A 81 13.05 13.93 7.17
N GLU A 82 13.22 14.21 5.87
CA GLU A 82 14.51 14.43 5.24
C GLU A 82 14.42 15.70 4.37
N LEU A 83 14.78 16.84 4.95
CA LEU A 83 14.58 18.15 4.30
C LEU A 83 15.22 18.24 2.91
N GLY A 84 16.41 17.65 2.72
CA GLY A 84 17.11 17.63 1.43
C GLY A 84 16.32 16.90 0.34
N ARG A 85 15.85 15.69 0.62
CA ARG A 85 15.02 14.91 -0.34
C ARG A 85 13.60 15.45 -0.46
N GLY A 86 13.06 16.02 0.61
CA GLY A 86 11.78 16.71 0.57
C GLY A 86 11.79 17.88 -0.43
N LEU A 87 12.86 18.66 -0.46
CA LEU A 87 13.05 19.74 -1.44
C LEU A 87 13.17 19.20 -2.87
N GLU A 88 13.86 18.08 -3.07
CA GLU A 88 13.95 17.40 -4.37
C GLU A 88 12.56 17.01 -4.90
N PHE A 89 11.71 16.40 -4.06
CA PHE A 89 10.34 16.05 -4.45
C PHE A 89 9.49 17.27 -4.80
N ALA A 90 9.61 18.34 -4.00
CA ALA A 90 8.94 19.61 -4.30
C ALA A 90 9.41 20.21 -5.63
N SER A 91 10.72 20.10 -5.93
CA SER A 91 11.31 20.52 -7.20
C SER A 91 10.76 19.70 -8.38
N ILE A 92 10.75 18.37 -8.29
CA ILE A 92 10.21 17.48 -9.34
C ILE A 92 8.76 17.82 -9.67
N ALA A 93 7.93 17.98 -8.63
CA ALA A 93 6.52 18.32 -8.79
C ALA A 93 6.34 19.71 -9.42
N THR A 94 7.14 20.69 -8.98
CA THR A 94 7.09 22.07 -9.48
C THR A 94 7.57 22.16 -10.93
N GLU A 95 8.69 21.51 -11.26
CA GLU A 95 9.23 21.46 -12.61
C GLU A 95 8.20 20.84 -13.58
N THR A 96 7.63 19.69 -13.22
CA THR A 96 6.62 19.03 -14.05
C THR A 96 5.38 19.92 -14.26
N ARG A 97 4.97 20.67 -13.23
CA ARG A 97 3.86 21.63 -13.32
C ARG A 97 4.20 22.80 -14.24
N ILE A 98 5.36 23.42 -14.08
CA ILE A 98 5.81 24.54 -14.93
C ILE A 98 5.93 24.10 -16.39
N GLN A 99 6.53 22.93 -16.64
CA GLN A 99 6.64 22.35 -17.98
C GLN A 99 5.23 22.12 -18.58
N THR A 100 4.29 21.59 -17.81
CA THR A 100 2.91 21.38 -18.25
C THR A 100 2.24 22.69 -18.66
N GLU A 101 2.29 23.72 -17.81
CA GLU A 101 1.67 25.02 -18.12
C GLU A 101 2.37 25.70 -19.31
N THR A 102 3.70 25.61 -19.41
CA THR A 102 4.44 26.12 -20.57
C THR A 102 4.02 25.43 -21.87
N THR A 103 3.87 24.11 -21.85
CA THR A 103 3.40 23.33 -22.99
C THR A 103 1.97 23.72 -23.38
N LEU A 104 1.06 23.85 -22.41
CA LEU A 104 -0.33 24.27 -22.69
C LEU A 104 -0.40 25.67 -23.27
N ASN A 105 0.36 26.63 -22.71
CA ASN A 105 0.45 27.99 -23.25
C ASN A 105 0.96 27.99 -24.68
N ARG A 106 2.00 27.19 -24.99
CA ARG A 106 2.50 27.03 -26.37
C ARG A 106 1.46 26.40 -27.30
N ILE A 107 0.65 25.45 -26.83
CA ILE A 107 -0.44 24.87 -27.63
C ILE A 107 -1.50 25.94 -27.91
N GLN A 108 -1.94 26.68 -26.90
CA GLN A 108 -2.98 27.70 -27.02
C GLN A 108 -2.54 28.90 -27.88
N SER A 109 -1.29 29.34 -27.75
CA SER A 109 -0.74 30.50 -28.45
C SER A 109 -0.40 30.23 -29.93
N ALA A 110 -0.52 28.98 -30.40
CA ALA A 110 -0.29 28.67 -31.79
C ALA A 110 -1.38 29.27 -32.69
N SER A 111 -0.93 29.81 -33.83
CA SER A 111 -1.71 30.65 -34.75
C SER A 111 -2.77 29.91 -35.55
N THR A 112 -2.59 28.59 -35.78
CA THR A 112 -3.53 27.79 -36.58
C THR A 112 -3.90 26.49 -35.85
N PRO A 113 -5.13 25.96 -36.05
CA PRO A 113 -5.55 24.68 -35.49
C PRO A 113 -4.56 23.54 -35.76
N SER A 114 -4.03 23.43 -36.99
CA SER A 114 -3.05 22.40 -37.34
C SER A 114 -1.76 22.46 -36.51
N VAL A 115 -1.27 23.67 -36.20
CA VAL A 115 -0.08 23.83 -35.33
C VAL A 115 -0.42 23.46 -33.90
N ARG A 116 -1.64 23.76 -33.41
CA ARG A 116 -2.09 23.32 -32.07
C ARG A 116 -2.13 21.80 -31.98
N GLN A 117 -2.68 21.14 -33.00
CA GLN A 117 -2.75 19.68 -33.10
C GLN A 117 -1.35 19.06 -33.08
N GLN A 118 -0.42 19.57 -33.90
CA GLN A 118 0.96 19.07 -33.95
C GLN A 118 1.65 19.19 -32.59
N ARG A 119 1.54 20.35 -31.93
CA ARG A 119 2.15 20.59 -30.61
C ARG A 119 1.57 19.69 -29.52
N LEU A 120 0.25 19.45 -29.57
CA LEU A 120 -0.41 18.55 -28.63
C LEU A 120 0.03 17.10 -28.82
N LEU A 121 0.11 16.62 -30.06
CA LEU A 121 0.60 15.27 -30.37
C LEU A 121 2.06 15.10 -29.94
N GLN A 122 2.89 16.11 -30.15
CA GLN A 122 4.27 16.13 -29.64
C GLN A 122 4.30 16.02 -28.11
N ALA A 123 3.51 16.84 -27.39
CA ALA A 123 3.45 16.80 -25.93
C ALA A 123 2.99 15.44 -25.38
N LEU A 124 2.13 14.74 -26.13
CA LEU A 124 1.68 13.39 -25.81
C LEU A 124 2.80 12.36 -26.02
N SER A 125 3.52 12.44 -27.14
CA SER A 125 4.69 11.58 -27.41
C SER A 125 5.83 11.78 -26.41
N GLU A 126 6.07 13.01 -25.96
CA GLU A 126 7.01 13.30 -24.85
C GLU A 126 6.59 12.60 -23.55
N THR A 127 5.28 12.58 -23.27
CA THR A 127 4.72 11.91 -22.09
C THR A 127 4.87 10.38 -22.20
N GLU A 128 4.63 9.82 -23.39
CA GLU A 128 4.86 8.40 -23.70
C GLU A 128 6.32 7.99 -23.47
N GLN A 129 7.26 8.79 -23.97
CA GLN A 129 8.70 8.56 -23.76
C GLN A 129 9.07 8.62 -22.27
N ARG A 130 8.50 9.59 -21.53
CA ARG A 130 8.78 9.70 -20.10
C ARG A 130 8.27 8.51 -19.29
N ILE A 131 7.11 7.94 -19.66
CA ILE A 131 6.60 6.69 -19.07
C ILE A 131 7.61 5.54 -19.25
N VAL A 132 8.19 5.40 -20.45
CA VAL A 132 9.20 4.37 -20.74
C VAL A 132 10.44 4.57 -19.87
N ILE A 133 10.89 5.82 -19.71
CA ILE A 133 12.03 6.16 -18.84
C ILE A 133 11.73 5.79 -17.38
N LEU A 134 10.58 6.18 -16.84
CA LEU A 134 10.21 5.89 -15.45
C LEU A 134 10.10 4.38 -15.18
N ARG A 135 9.58 3.61 -16.14
CA ARG A 135 9.55 2.13 -16.05
C ARG A 135 10.95 1.54 -16.04
N SER A 136 11.85 2.04 -16.89
CA SER A 136 13.24 1.61 -16.94
C SER A 136 13.94 1.93 -15.62
N GLN A 137 13.76 3.15 -15.11
CA GLN A 137 14.27 3.59 -13.82
C GLN A 137 13.79 2.67 -12.69
N GLN A 138 12.48 2.40 -12.57
CA GLN A 138 11.97 1.48 -11.55
C GLN A 138 12.67 0.12 -11.62
N ARG A 139 12.82 -0.46 -12.82
CA ARG A 139 13.51 -1.75 -12.99
C ARG A 139 14.97 -1.67 -12.51
N THR A 140 15.69 -0.63 -12.90
CA THR A 140 17.07 -0.40 -12.46
C THR A 140 17.16 -0.25 -10.95
N GLN A 141 16.23 0.47 -10.32
CA GLN A 141 16.22 0.67 -8.88
C GLN A 141 15.94 -0.62 -8.11
N ILE A 142 15.02 -1.45 -8.59
CA ILE A 142 14.74 -2.75 -7.99
C ILE A 142 15.99 -3.63 -8.04
N SER A 143 16.68 -3.69 -9.18
CA SER A 143 17.93 -4.44 -9.31
C SER A 143 19.02 -3.87 -8.40
N ALA A 144 19.25 -2.56 -8.41
CA ALA A 144 20.27 -1.93 -7.58
C ALA A 144 20.05 -2.19 -6.08
N TYR A 145 18.79 -2.20 -5.62
CA TYR A 145 18.48 -2.50 -4.22
C TYR A 145 18.71 -3.98 -3.86
N GLY A 146 18.28 -4.89 -4.76
CA GLY A 146 18.50 -6.33 -4.59
C GLY A 146 19.98 -6.73 -4.65
N ASP A 147 20.79 -5.99 -5.40
CA ASP A 147 22.25 -6.17 -5.53
C ASP A 147 23.04 -5.36 -4.47
N GLU A 148 22.37 -4.78 -3.48
CA GLU A 148 22.96 -3.98 -2.39
C GLU A 148 23.72 -2.70 -2.81
N ASN A 149 23.55 -2.25 -4.05
CA ASN A 149 24.17 -1.02 -4.58
C ASN A 149 23.53 0.28 -4.07
N VAL A 150 22.37 0.21 -3.42
CA VAL A 150 21.68 1.34 -2.78
C VAL A 150 21.16 0.93 -1.41
N THR A 151 21.02 1.88 -0.50
CA THR A 151 20.43 1.62 0.83
C THR A 151 18.91 1.43 0.74
N THR A 152 18.28 0.87 1.78
CA THR A 152 16.82 0.74 1.86
C THR A 152 16.11 2.09 1.85
N GLU A 153 16.66 3.06 2.58
CA GLU A 153 16.16 4.43 2.63
C GLU A 153 16.22 5.10 1.26
N GLU A 154 17.38 5.01 0.59
CA GLU A 154 17.56 5.56 -0.75
C GLU A 154 16.63 4.89 -1.77
N PHE A 155 16.48 3.57 -1.71
CA PHE A 155 15.56 2.85 -2.59
C PHE A 155 14.10 3.31 -2.39
N LEU A 156 13.65 3.43 -1.14
CA LEU A 156 12.30 3.92 -0.83
C LEU A 156 12.09 5.34 -1.37
N ALA A 157 13.06 6.23 -1.18
CA ALA A 157 13.02 7.60 -1.70
C ALA A 157 12.95 7.62 -3.24
N ARG A 158 13.71 6.75 -3.93
CA ARG A 158 13.66 6.63 -5.39
C ARG A 158 12.30 6.10 -5.89
N LEU A 159 11.66 5.17 -5.17
CA LEU A 159 10.29 4.74 -5.51
C LEU A 159 9.24 5.85 -5.29
N ALA A 160 9.42 6.67 -4.25
CA ALA A 160 8.58 7.83 -3.95
C ALA A 160 8.72 8.94 -5.01
N ALA A 161 9.93 9.20 -5.50
CA ALA A 161 10.18 10.12 -6.61
C ALA A 161 9.44 9.69 -7.90
N ILE A 162 9.53 8.40 -8.24
CA ILE A 162 8.82 7.82 -9.40
C ILE A 162 7.29 7.97 -9.25
N ASP A 163 6.73 7.74 -8.05
CA ASP A 163 5.29 7.95 -7.79
C ASP A 163 4.90 9.42 -7.96
N THR A 164 5.69 10.34 -7.40
CA THR A 164 5.47 11.79 -7.45
C THR A 164 5.41 12.29 -8.89
N GLU A 165 6.42 11.94 -9.69
CA GLU A 165 6.45 12.33 -11.09
C GLU A 165 5.31 11.66 -11.88
N SER A 166 5.02 10.39 -11.62
CA SER A 166 3.94 9.68 -12.31
C SER A 166 2.58 10.33 -12.05
N ARG A 167 2.31 10.81 -10.83
CA ARG A 167 1.08 11.58 -10.51
C ARG A 167 1.03 12.92 -11.23
N ALA A 168 2.16 13.62 -11.31
CA ALA A 168 2.25 14.89 -12.03
C ALA A 168 1.99 14.69 -13.54
N LEU A 169 2.49 13.59 -14.13
CA LEU A 169 2.18 13.22 -15.51
C LEU A 169 0.71 12.81 -15.72
N ILE A 170 0.08 12.14 -14.75
CA ILE A 170 -1.37 11.87 -14.81
C ILE A 170 -2.16 13.18 -14.87
N ALA A 171 -1.81 14.17 -14.04
CA ALA A 171 -2.44 15.49 -14.07
C ALA A 171 -2.20 16.23 -15.41
N ARG A 172 -0.98 16.14 -15.96
CA ARG A 172 -0.65 16.64 -17.30
C ARG A 172 -1.54 16.00 -18.37
N LEU A 173 -1.75 14.68 -18.35
CA LEU A 173 -2.62 14.00 -19.31
C LEU A 173 -4.07 14.47 -19.23
N SER A 174 -4.61 14.75 -18.04
CA SER A 174 -5.95 15.36 -17.90
C SER A 174 -6.03 16.74 -18.54
N ARG A 175 -4.99 17.56 -18.38
CA ARG A 175 -4.91 18.91 -18.98
C ARG A 175 -4.77 18.84 -20.51
N LEU A 176 -3.93 17.93 -21.01
CA LEU A 176 -3.78 17.70 -22.45
C LEU A 176 -5.06 17.16 -23.10
N GLU A 177 -5.81 16.29 -22.41
CA GLU A 177 -7.12 15.82 -22.90
C GLU A 177 -8.12 16.98 -22.99
N SER A 178 -8.20 17.83 -21.96
CA SER A 178 -9.05 19.04 -22.03
C SER A 178 -8.63 19.97 -23.17
N ALA A 179 -7.33 20.17 -23.39
CA ALA A 179 -6.83 20.97 -24.51
C ALA A 179 -7.18 20.33 -25.87
N ALA A 180 -7.09 19.01 -26.00
CA ALA A 180 -7.47 18.28 -27.22
C ALA A 180 -8.94 18.52 -27.57
N ASN A 181 -9.83 18.42 -26.57
CA ASN A 181 -11.27 18.58 -26.73
C ASN A 181 -11.69 20.02 -27.09
N SER A 182 -10.79 21.00 -26.94
CA SER A 182 -11.04 22.40 -27.29
C SER A 182 -10.65 22.78 -28.72
N ILE A 183 -10.04 21.86 -29.48
CA ILE A 183 -9.62 22.11 -30.86
C ILE A 183 -10.70 21.61 -31.82
N ASP A 184 -11.33 22.54 -32.53
CA ASP A 184 -12.37 22.21 -33.52
C ASP A 184 -11.85 21.26 -34.61
N GLY A 185 -12.67 20.25 -34.95
CA GLY A 185 -12.35 19.26 -35.97
C GLY A 185 -11.20 18.31 -35.60
N PHE A 186 -10.77 18.29 -34.34
CA PHE A 186 -9.72 17.41 -33.85
C PHE A 186 -10.18 16.58 -32.67
N SER A 187 -9.84 15.29 -32.69
CA SER A 187 -10.12 14.39 -31.57
C SER A 187 -9.00 13.39 -31.43
N ILE A 188 -8.57 13.17 -30.18
CA ILE A 188 -7.72 12.04 -29.82
C ILE A 188 -8.62 11.02 -29.11
N PRO A 189 -8.56 9.73 -29.47
CA PRO A 189 -9.34 8.71 -28.78
C PRO A 189 -9.07 8.73 -27.27
N ALA A 190 -10.13 8.77 -26.46
CA ALA A 190 -10.03 8.74 -25.00
C ALA A 190 -9.24 7.51 -24.50
N SER A 191 -9.31 6.39 -25.22
CA SER A 191 -8.54 5.17 -24.97
C SER A 191 -7.02 5.39 -24.96
N ARG A 192 -6.51 6.34 -25.74
CA ARG A 192 -5.08 6.68 -25.74
C ARG A 192 -4.68 7.33 -24.42
N PHE A 193 -5.46 8.31 -23.94
CA PHE A 193 -5.21 8.94 -22.64
C PHE A 193 -5.33 7.94 -21.48
N GLU A 194 -6.36 7.08 -21.49
CA GLU A 194 -6.52 6.05 -20.46
C GLU A 194 -5.37 5.02 -20.47
N THR A 195 -4.87 4.63 -21.65
CA THR A 195 -3.71 3.73 -21.76
C THR A 195 -2.47 4.32 -21.08
N LEU A 196 -2.20 5.62 -21.27
CA LEU A 196 -1.07 6.27 -20.61
C LEU A 196 -1.30 6.46 -19.10
N ARG A 197 -2.54 6.76 -18.70
CA ARG A 197 -2.91 6.85 -17.28
C ARG A 197 -2.74 5.52 -16.56
N ILE A 198 -3.17 4.40 -17.15
CA ILE A 198 -3.00 3.09 -16.50
C ILE A 198 -1.52 2.72 -16.38
N GLU A 199 -0.73 3.00 -17.41
CA GLU A 199 0.72 2.79 -17.41
C GLU A 199 1.38 3.55 -16.24
N LEU A 200 1.06 4.83 -16.07
CA LEU A 200 1.52 5.63 -14.93
C LEU A 200 0.98 5.10 -13.60
N ARG A 201 -0.27 4.64 -13.53
CA ARG A 201 -0.84 4.02 -12.31
C ARG A 201 -0.09 2.74 -11.90
N THR A 202 0.57 2.04 -12.83
CA THR A 202 1.46 0.91 -12.49
C THR A 202 2.72 1.33 -11.72
N LEU A 203 3.08 2.61 -11.75
CA LEU A 203 4.23 3.17 -11.04
C LEU A 203 3.85 3.89 -9.74
N THR A 204 2.55 4.13 -9.52
CA THR A 204 2.04 4.80 -8.32
C THR A 204 1.47 3.85 -7.29
N SER A 205 1.54 4.18 -6.00
CA SER A 205 0.75 3.50 -4.96
C SER A 205 0.51 4.41 -3.75
N PRO A 206 -0.50 4.11 -2.93
CA PRO A 206 -0.70 4.81 -1.66
C PRO A 206 0.52 4.69 -0.72
N VAL A 207 1.25 3.57 -0.77
CA VAL A 207 2.44 3.35 0.06
C VAL A 207 3.58 4.29 -0.34
N ARG A 208 3.80 4.49 -1.64
CA ARG A 208 4.83 5.42 -2.15
C ARG A 208 4.46 6.89 -1.93
N LYS A 209 3.17 7.22 -2.05
CA LYS A 209 2.64 8.54 -1.67
C LYS A 209 2.89 8.81 -0.19
N HIS A 210 2.60 7.84 0.68
CA HIS A 210 2.87 7.95 2.12
C HIS A 210 4.35 8.14 2.42
N ALA A 211 5.25 7.42 1.73
CA ALA A 211 6.68 7.65 1.85
C ALA A 211 7.09 9.09 1.47
N THR A 212 6.48 9.66 0.42
CA THR A 212 6.68 11.08 0.04
C THR A 212 6.23 12.02 1.17
N GLU A 213 5.06 11.76 1.77
CA GLU A 213 4.51 12.56 2.87
C GLU A 213 5.40 12.52 4.12
N VAL A 214 5.99 11.37 4.45
CA VAL A 214 6.92 11.22 5.58
C VAL A 214 8.24 11.96 5.31
N ILE A 215 8.85 11.75 4.13
CA ILE A 215 10.13 12.37 3.75
C ILE A 215 10.01 13.90 3.71
N THR A 216 8.88 14.41 3.23
CA THR A 216 8.59 15.86 3.20
C THR A 216 8.16 16.44 4.55
N GLY A 217 7.94 15.60 5.57
CA GLY A 217 7.47 16.03 6.89
C GLY A 217 6.00 16.46 6.93
N THR A 218 5.20 16.09 5.92
CA THR A 218 3.74 16.28 5.91
C THR A 218 3.06 15.32 6.90
N THR A 219 3.66 14.16 7.12
CA THR A 219 3.24 13.15 8.08
C THR A 219 4.41 12.79 8.99
N GLU A 220 4.12 12.34 10.21
CA GLU A 220 5.12 11.84 11.15
C GLU A 220 5.88 10.62 10.61
N ARG A 221 6.97 10.27 11.31
CA ARG A 221 7.77 9.08 11.00
C ARG A 221 6.91 7.84 10.81
N SER A 222 7.28 7.00 9.85
CA SER A 222 6.55 5.77 9.54
C SER A 222 7.50 4.63 9.25
N ARG A 223 7.04 3.42 9.51
CA ARG A 223 7.80 2.20 9.26
C ARG A 223 7.32 1.53 7.98
N PHE A 224 8.28 1.05 7.18
CA PHE A 224 8.05 0.38 5.92
C PHE A 224 8.74 -0.98 5.93
N VAL A 225 8.01 -2.02 5.54
CA VAL A 225 8.64 -3.27 5.13
C VAL A 225 8.88 -3.20 3.63
N ILE A 226 10.09 -3.59 3.20
CA ILE A 226 10.49 -3.58 1.81
C ILE A 226 11.15 -4.91 1.49
N GLN A 227 10.64 -5.60 0.46
CA GLN A 227 11.25 -6.80 -0.09
C GLN A 227 11.55 -6.58 -1.57
N SER A 228 12.68 -7.09 -2.04
CA SER A 228 13.00 -7.16 -3.46
C SER A 228 13.37 -8.57 -3.89
N GLY A 229 13.09 -8.84 -5.14
CA GLY A 229 13.52 -10.03 -5.85
C GLY A 229 13.64 -9.71 -7.34
N PRO A 230 13.86 -10.71 -8.20
CA PRO A 230 14.07 -10.48 -9.62
C PRO A 230 12.94 -9.66 -10.26
N GLN A 231 13.27 -8.42 -10.64
CA GLN A 231 12.35 -7.42 -11.20
C GLN A 231 11.07 -7.21 -10.38
N SER A 232 11.13 -7.47 -9.07
CA SER A 232 9.97 -7.49 -8.19
C SER A 232 10.22 -6.69 -6.92
N VAL A 233 9.19 -6.01 -6.43
CA VAL A 233 9.23 -5.26 -5.16
C VAL A 233 7.92 -5.42 -4.41
N VAL A 234 8.02 -5.55 -3.09
CA VAL A 234 6.90 -5.45 -2.16
C VAL A 234 7.21 -4.33 -1.18
N VAL A 235 6.25 -3.42 -0.97
CA VAL A 235 6.35 -2.38 0.05
C VAL A 235 5.07 -2.36 0.87
N GLY A 236 5.18 -2.39 2.20
CA GLY A 236 4.04 -2.33 3.12
C GLY A 236 4.25 -1.33 4.23
N THR A 237 3.19 -0.66 4.68
CA THR A 237 3.21 0.28 5.79
C THR A 237 1.85 0.35 6.50
N LEU A 238 1.80 1.03 7.65
CA LEU A 238 0.56 1.32 8.37
C LEU A 238 0.14 2.77 8.08
N ILE A 239 -1.10 2.96 7.61
CA ILE A 239 -1.69 4.27 7.31
C ILE A 239 -3.09 4.28 7.90
N ASN A 240 -3.37 5.20 8.84
CA ASN A 240 -4.69 5.42 9.43
C ASN A 240 -5.39 4.11 9.87
N ASP A 241 -4.79 3.37 10.80
CA ASP A 241 -5.27 2.07 11.31
C ASP A 241 -5.50 0.99 10.24
N ALA A 242 -4.84 1.11 9.08
CA ALA A 242 -4.86 0.11 8.04
C ALA A 242 -3.46 -0.29 7.62
N TYR A 243 -3.25 -1.59 7.43
CA TYR A 243 -2.11 -2.11 6.69
C TYR A 243 -2.33 -1.89 5.19
N VAL A 244 -1.43 -1.14 4.57
CA VAL A 244 -1.46 -0.85 3.14
C VAL A 244 -0.21 -1.42 2.50
N ARG A 245 -0.40 -2.20 1.44
CA ARG A 245 0.68 -2.95 0.79
C ARG A 245 0.59 -2.83 -0.72
N GLU A 246 1.73 -2.64 -1.35
CA GLU A 246 1.94 -2.78 -2.79
C GLU A 246 2.82 -4.00 -3.06
N ALA A 247 2.48 -4.78 -4.08
CA ALA A 247 3.39 -5.72 -4.70
C ALA A 247 3.45 -5.50 -6.21
N TYR A 248 4.65 -5.54 -6.76
CA TYR A 248 4.92 -5.50 -8.20
C TYR A 248 5.83 -6.67 -8.57
N ARG A 249 5.41 -7.50 -9.52
CA ARG A 249 6.14 -8.64 -10.08
C ARG A 249 6.42 -8.39 -11.56
N GLY A 250 7.55 -7.76 -11.89
CA GLY A 250 7.87 -7.33 -13.26
C GLY A 250 7.91 -8.47 -14.28
N ARG A 251 8.37 -9.66 -13.90
CA ARG A 251 8.38 -10.85 -14.77
C ARG A 251 6.99 -11.37 -15.14
N LEU A 252 5.97 -11.04 -14.35
CA LEU A 252 4.58 -11.41 -14.64
C LEU A 252 3.91 -10.41 -15.57
N ARG A 253 4.51 -9.25 -15.79
CA ARG A 253 4.03 -8.26 -16.73
C ARG A 253 4.34 -8.73 -18.15
N GLY A 254 3.31 -8.81 -19.00
CA GLY A 254 3.50 -9.13 -20.42
C GLY A 254 4.31 -8.05 -21.16
N THR A 255 4.95 -8.45 -22.26
CA THR A 255 5.79 -7.57 -23.10
C THR A 255 5.13 -7.18 -24.42
N ASN A 256 4.02 -7.84 -24.79
CA ASN A 256 3.33 -7.67 -26.06
C ASN A 256 1.90 -7.19 -25.82
N VAL A 257 1.28 -6.48 -26.76
CA VAL A 257 -0.17 -6.25 -26.70
C VAL A 257 -0.87 -7.60 -26.91
N GLY A 258 -1.63 -8.04 -25.91
CA GLY A 258 -2.43 -9.25 -26.01
C GLY A 258 -3.63 -9.06 -26.92
N THR A 259 -4.21 -10.15 -27.43
CA THR A 259 -5.56 -10.13 -28.00
C THR A 259 -6.52 -9.44 -27.03
N GLU A 260 -7.47 -8.67 -27.55
CA GLU A 260 -8.50 -7.99 -26.76
C GLU A 260 -9.14 -8.97 -25.77
N LEU A 261 -9.00 -8.70 -24.47
CA LEU A 261 -9.64 -9.51 -23.44
C LEU A 261 -11.11 -9.11 -23.30
N ASN A 262 -12.01 -10.10 -23.28
CA ASN A 262 -13.36 -9.90 -22.77
C ASN A 262 -13.28 -9.41 -21.31
N ILE A 263 -14.07 -8.40 -20.93
CA ILE A 263 -14.12 -7.83 -19.56
C ILE A 263 -14.35 -8.88 -18.45
N THR A 264 -14.96 -10.02 -18.81
CA THR A 264 -15.17 -11.16 -17.93
C THR A 264 -13.84 -11.85 -17.57
N THR A 265 -12.88 -11.89 -18.50
CA THR A 265 -11.61 -12.61 -18.31
C THR A 265 -10.74 -12.00 -17.20
N PRO A 266 -10.42 -10.68 -17.17
CA PRO A 266 -9.67 -10.08 -16.06
C PRO A 266 -10.36 -10.21 -14.69
N THR A 267 -11.69 -10.14 -14.70
CA THR A 267 -12.50 -10.32 -13.50
C THR A 267 -12.34 -11.75 -12.96
N ASN A 268 -12.50 -12.75 -13.82
CA ASN A 268 -12.35 -14.17 -13.46
C ASN A 268 -10.94 -14.48 -12.97
N VAL A 269 -9.91 -14.01 -13.69
CA VAL A 269 -8.49 -14.13 -13.26
C VAL A 269 -8.31 -13.60 -11.84
N THR A 270 -8.91 -12.46 -11.51
CA THR A 270 -8.81 -11.88 -10.17
C THR A 270 -9.61 -12.71 -9.15
N THR A 271 -10.84 -13.09 -9.46
CA THR A 271 -11.67 -13.83 -8.49
C THR A 271 -11.15 -15.24 -8.20
N GLU A 272 -10.56 -15.89 -9.20
CA GLU A 272 -9.92 -17.20 -9.08
C GLU A 272 -8.62 -17.11 -8.28
N ALA A 273 -7.81 -16.06 -8.48
CA ALA A 273 -6.58 -15.86 -7.71
C ALA A 273 -6.84 -15.51 -6.24
N TYR A 274 -7.98 -14.88 -5.92
CA TYR A 274 -8.32 -14.46 -4.56
C TYR A 274 -9.70 -14.98 -4.12
N PRO A 275 -9.88 -16.29 -3.89
CA PRO A 275 -11.18 -16.89 -3.57
C PRO A 275 -11.74 -16.35 -2.25
N THR A 276 -10.91 -16.21 -1.21
CA THR A 276 -11.33 -15.67 0.09
C THR A 276 -11.71 -14.19 0.05
N ILE A 277 -10.99 -13.37 -0.72
CA ILE A 277 -11.36 -11.96 -0.90
C ILE A 277 -12.68 -11.87 -1.67
N THR A 278 -12.87 -12.74 -2.66
CA THR A 278 -14.09 -12.81 -3.47
C THR A 278 -15.31 -13.23 -2.64
N SER A 279 -15.16 -14.20 -1.72
CA SER A 279 -16.26 -14.62 -0.85
C SER A 279 -16.69 -13.54 0.15
N LEU A 280 -15.81 -12.59 0.45
CA LEU A 280 -16.05 -11.47 1.36
C LEU A 280 -16.47 -10.18 0.64
N ARG A 281 -16.66 -10.22 -0.68
CA ARG A 281 -16.97 -9.01 -1.46
C ARG A 281 -18.33 -8.43 -1.06
N ARG A 282 -18.39 -7.11 -0.89
CA ARG A 282 -19.66 -6.40 -0.61
C ARG A 282 -20.45 -6.10 -1.88
N GLU A 283 -19.72 -5.95 -2.98
CA GLU A 283 -20.25 -5.55 -4.28
C GLU A 283 -19.57 -6.37 -5.39
N ARG A 284 -20.13 -6.27 -6.61
CA ARG A 284 -19.49 -6.85 -7.79
C ARG A 284 -18.13 -6.18 -8.02
N ALA A 285 -17.15 -6.99 -8.45
CA ALA A 285 -15.84 -6.48 -8.84
C ALA A 285 -16.00 -5.41 -9.93
N VAL A 286 -15.26 -4.30 -9.79
CA VAL A 286 -15.25 -3.22 -10.77
C VAL A 286 -14.04 -3.37 -11.67
N THR A 287 -14.29 -3.50 -12.97
CA THR A 287 -13.26 -3.74 -13.98
C THR A 287 -13.19 -2.53 -14.91
N ALA A 288 -12.01 -1.94 -15.02
CA ALA A 288 -11.71 -0.87 -15.94
C ALA A 288 -10.70 -1.38 -16.98
N PRO A 289 -11.14 -1.79 -18.18
CA PRO A 289 -10.24 -2.11 -19.28
C PRO A 289 -9.60 -0.81 -19.78
N GLU A 290 -8.27 -0.71 -19.69
CA GLU A 290 -7.51 0.51 -20.00
C GLU A 290 -6.40 0.16 -21.03
N GLY A 291 -6.76 -0.47 -22.15
CA GLY A 291 -5.82 -0.92 -23.19
C GLY A 291 -5.12 -2.25 -22.85
N PRO A 292 -3.78 -2.35 -22.87
CA PRO A 292 -3.05 -3.60 -22.60
C PRO A 292 -3.01 -4.00 -21.12
N ILE A 293 -3.50 -3.12 -20.23
CA ILE A 293 -3.56 -3.35 -18.79
C ILE A 293 -4.99 -3.14 -18.34
N THR A 294 -5.52 -4.12 -17.61
CA THR A 294 -6.83 -4.04 -16.98
C THR A 294 -6.66 -3.91 -15.48
N ARG A 295 -7.44 -3.00 -14.88
CA ARG A 295 -7.52 -2.84 -13.42
C ARG A 295 -8.81 -3.43 -12.89
N VAL A 296 -8.71 -4.30 -11.90
CA VAL A 296 -9.85 -4.89 -11.19
C VAL A 296 -9.81 -4.48 -9.73
N ARG A 297 -10.93 -4.00 -9.21
CA ARG A 297 -11.11 -3.61 -7.82
C ARG A 297 -12.17 -4.47 -7.14
N ILE A 298 -11.84 -5.01 -5.97
CA ILE A 298 -12.78 -5.74 -5.10
C ILE A 298 -12.80 -5.05 -3.74
N ASN A 299 -13.96 -4.48 -3.38
CA ASN A 299 -14.24 -4.04 -2.01
C ASN A 299 -14.83 -5.23 -1.24
N HIS A 300 -14.29 -5.51 -0.06
CA HIS A 300 -14.70 -6.64 0.77
C HIS A 300 -14.78 -6.25 2.24
N ASP A 301 -15.40 -7.09 3.08
CA ASP A 301 -15.63 -6.76 4.49
C ASP A 301 -14.37 -6.41 5.28
N ARG A 302 -13.25 -6.96 4.83
CA ARG A 302 -11.94 -6.82 5.46
C ARG A 302 -11.00 -5.87 4.71
N GLY A 303 -11.54 -5.01 3.84
CA GLY A 303 -10.77 -3.98 3.15
C GLY A 303 -11.00 -3.90 1.65
N ARG A 304 -9.91 -3.68 0.90
CA ARG A 304 -9.95 -3.47 -0.55
C ARG A 304 -8.73 -4.07 -1.24
N LEU A 305 -8.99 -4.73 -2.36
CA LEU A 305 -8.00 -5.22 -3.32
C LEU A 305 -8.07 -4.41 -4.62
N VAL A 306 -6.92 -4.01 -5.15
CA VAL A 306 -6.75 -3.48 -6.51
C VAL A 306 -5.68 -4.30 -7.23
N SER A 307 -6.05 -4.94 -8.32
CA SER A 307 -5.18 -5.80 -9.12
C SER A 307 -4.99 -5.23 -10.52
N PHE A 308 -3.77 -5.31 -11.04
CA PHE A 308 -3.43 -4.95 -12.42
C PHE A 308 -3.04 -6.21 -13.17
N ILE A 309 -3.72 -6.44 -14.30
CA ILE A 309 -3.59 -7.63 -15.13
C ILE A 309 -3.09 -7.19 -16.49
N HIS A 310 -2.07 -7.89 -17.00
CA HIS A 310 -1.62 -7.68 -18.37
C HIS A 310 -2.45 -8.53 -19.33
N THR A 311 -2.96 -7.94 -20.42
CA THR A 311 -3.92 -8.63 -21.29
C THR A 311 -3.30 -9.81 -22.03
N SER A 312 -2.03 -9.71 -22.40
CA SER A 312 -1.33 -10.71 -23.21
C SER A 312 -1.07 -12.05 -22.55
N ASN A 313 -1.03 -12.10 -21.22
CA ASN A 313 -0.71 -13.33 -20.48
C ASN A 313 -1.69 -13.62 -19.35
N THR A 314 -2.72 -12.77 -19.20
CA THR A 314 -3.76 -12.87 -18.17
C THR A 314 -3.21 -13.06 -16.75
N ARG A 315 -2.04 -12.48 -16.44
CA ARG A 315 -1.43 -12.57 -15.11
C ARG A 315 -1.55 -11.26 -14.32
N ILE A 316 -1.79 -11.39 -13.03
CA ILE A 316 -1.72 -10.27 -12.09
C ILE A 316 -0.24 -9.98 -11.83
N PHE A 317 0.21 -8.79 -12.22
CA PHE A 317 1.62 -8.38 -12.06
C PHE A 317 1.78 -7.26 -11.03
N LYS A 318 0.70 -6.58 -10.65
CA LYS A 318 0.70 -5.60 -9.57
C LYS A 318 -0.56 -5.74 -8.72
N GLU A 319 -0.38 -5.60 -7.43
CA GLU A 319 -1.43 -5.63 -6.41
C GLU A 319 -1.26 -4.43 -5.47
N ILE A 320 -2.38 -3.85 -5.06
CA ILE A 320 -2.46 -2.96 -3.89
C ILE A 320 -3.56 -3.49 -2.98
N GLN A 321 -3.25 -3.70 -1.70
CA GLN A 321 -4.24 -4.06 -0.68
C GLN A 321 -4.29 -3.03 0.44
N HIS A 322 -5.51 -2.74 0.90
CA HIS A 322 -5.79 -2.00 2.12
C HIS A 322 -6.55 -2.91 3.08
N ARG A 323 -6.03 -3.10 4.29
CA ARG A 323 -6.59 -4.00 5.29
C ARG A 323 -6.70 -3.27 6.64
N PRO A 324 -7.90 -2.93 7.13
CA PRO A 324 -8.06 -2.37 8.46
C PRO A 324 -7.46 -3.30 9.52
N LEU A 325 -6.69 -2.77 10.46
CA LEU A 325 -6.03 -3.55 11.52
C LEU A 325 -7.04 -4.26 12.41
N ALA A 326 -8.15 -3.60 12.72
CA ALA A 326 -9.29 -4.20 13.45
C ALA A 326 -9.89 -5.44 12.75
N GLN A 327 -9.71 -5.57 11.44
CA GLN A 327 -10.20 -6.67 10.62
C GLN A 327 -9.10 -7.67 10.25
N THR A 328 -7.91 -7.55 10.85
CA THR A 328 -6.78 -8.43 10.61
C THR A 328 -6.87 -9.67 11.50
N SER A 329 -6.56 -10.84 10.93
CA SER A 329 -6.56 -12.12 11.67
C SER A 329 -5.17 -12.71 11.73
N THR A 330 -4.79 -13.23 12.90
CA THR A 330 -3.61 -14.06 13.08
C THR A 330 -3.95 -15.54 12.91
N ARG A 331 -3.00 -16.33 12.39
CA ARG A 331 -3.12 -17.80 12.39
C ARG A 331 -2.94 -18.40 13.78
N ARG A 332 -1.97 -17.87 14.52
CA ARG A 332 -1.48 -18.42 15.78
C ARG A 332 -0.88 -17.29 16.59
N SER A 333 -1.19 -17.24 17.89
CA SER A 333 -0.46 -16.37 18.80
C SER A 333 0.74 -17.08 19.43
N LEU A 334 1.71 -16.28 19.87
CA LEU A 334 2.89 -16.73 20.60
C LEU A 334 2.94 -15.92 21.88
N SER A 335 3.07 -16.57 23.03
CA SER A 335 3.08 -15.88 24.32
C SER A 335 4.30 -16.29 25.13
N ALA A 336 4.88 -15.32 25.83
CA ALA A 336 5.93 -15.54 26.81
C ALA A 336 5.55 -14.88 28.13
N VAL A 337 5.97 -15.50 29.24
CA VAL A 337 5.72 -14.99 30.59
C VAL A 337 7.04 -14.93 31.35
N LYS A 338 7.38 -13.75 31.87
CA LYS A 338 8.59 -13.53 32.67
C LYS A 338 8.44 -12.26 33.51
N ASP A 339 9.03 -12.26 34.71
CA ASP A 339 9.13 -11.10 35.61
C ASP A 339 7.80 -10.36 35.87
N GLY A 340 6.70 -11.11 35.99
CA GLY A 340 5.36 -10.56 36.23
C GLY A 340 4.65 -10.01 34.99
N LEU A 341 5.23 -10.19 33.80
CA LEU A 341 4.69 -9.74 32.51
C LEU A 341 4.34 -10.93 31.62
N ARG A 342 3.25 -10.79 30.86
CA ARG A 342 2.85 -11.67 29.76
C ARG A 342 2.85 -10.87 28.46
N LEU A 343 3.75 -11.21 27.54
CA LEU A 343 3.79 -10.65 26.19
C LEU A 343 3.24 -11.66 25.20
N THR A 344 2.17 -11.29 24.49
CA THR A 344 1.53 -12.11 23.45
C THR A 344 1.64 -11.41 22.11
N ALA A 345 2.13 -12.12 21.10
CA ALA A 345 2.27 -11.69 19.72
C ALA A 345 1.20 -12.36 18.84
N HIS A 346 0.54 -11.57 18.00
CA HIS A 346 -0.47 -12.02 17.02
C HIS A 346 0.01 -11.71 15.59
N PRO A 347 1.01 -12.44 15.07
CA PRO A 347 1.57 -12.18 13.74
C PRO A 347 0.66 -12.69 12.61
N THR A 348 0.64 -11.98 11.46
CA THR A 348 -0.07 -12.50 10.29
C THR A 348 0.80 -13.38 9.39
N TYR A 349 1.93 -12.83 8.92
CA TYR A 349 2.90 -13.43 8.00
C TYR A 349 4.12 -12.48 7.86
N PRO A 350 5.26 -12.90 7.30
CA PRO A 350 6.44 -12.06 7.05
C PRO A 350 6.10 -10.78 6.30
N GLY A 351 6.48 -9.62 6.83
CA GLY A 351 6.12 -8.31 6.27
C GLY A 351 4.65 -7.88 6.44
N GLY A 352 3.81 -8.72 7.05
CA GLY A 352 2.45 -8.36 7.43
C GLY A 352 2.40 -7.61 8.77
N PRO A 353 1.21 -7.10 9.14
CA PRO A 353 1.01 -6.50 10.46
C PRO A 353 1.13 -7.54 11.58
N VAL A 354 1.58 -7.09 12.74
CA VAL A 354 1.62 -7.87 13.98
C VAL A 354 1.10 -7.02 15.12
N ARG A 355 0.22 -7.59 15.94
CA ARG A 355 -0.24 -6.98 17.19
C ARG A 355 0.51 -7.61 18.35
N PHE A 356 1.07 -6.78 19.23
CA PHE A 356 1.57 -7.19 20.53
C PHE A 356 0.56 -6.80 21.60
N GLN A 357 0.38 -7.65 22.59
CA GLN A 357 -0.41 -7.40 23.79
C GLN A 357 0.48 -7.68 25.01
N LEU A 358 0.59 -6.72 25.91
CA LEU A 358 1.37 -6.82 27.14
C LEU A 358 0.46 -6.65 28.35
N ASN A 359 0.39 -7.67 29.19
CA ASN A 359 -0.42 -7.66 30.41
C ASN A 359 0.42 -8.03 31.63
N SER A 360 0.05 -7.51 32.81
CA SER A 360 0.60 -7.98 34.08
C SER A 360 0.05 -9.37 34.41
N THR A 361 0.89 -10.28 34.89
CA THR A 361 0.43 -11.60 35.33
C THR A 361 -0.19 -11.58 36.73
N ALA A 362 -0.01 -10.49 37.49
CA ALA A 362 -0.55 -10.36 38.84
C ALA A 362 -1.98 -9.80 38.84
N THR A 363 -2.27 -8.85 37.94
CA THR A 363 -3.55 -8.13 37.89
C THR A 363 -4.36 -8.43 36.62
N GLU A 364 -3.76 -9.11 35.65
CA GLU A 364 -4.28 -9.31 34.29
C GLU A 364 -4.58 -8.02 33.52
N GLN A 365 -4.16 -6.87 34.06
CA GLN A 365 -4.39 -5.57 33.44
C GLN A 365 -3.36 -5.28 32.34
N PRO A 366 -3.73 -4.47 31.33
CA PRO A 366 -2.81 -4.01 30.32
C PRO A 366 -1.64 -3.21 30.92
N VAL A 367 -0.45 -3.35 30.32
CA VAL A 367 0.76 -2.63 30.73
C VAL A 367 1.23 -1.76 29.57
N ASP A 368 1.47 -0.48 29.84
CA ASP A 368 2.10 0.45 28.92
C ASP A 368 3.62 0.38 29.07
N ALA A 369 4.31 -0.11 28.05
CA ALA A 369 5.76 -0.25 28.04
C ALA A 369 6.33 -0.14 26.62
N PRO A 370 7.58 0.32 26.48
CA PRO A 370 8.28 0.29 25.21
C PRO A 370 8.54 -1.15 24.76
N LEU A 371 8.33 -1.39 23.48
CA LEU A 371 8.70 -2.62 22.80
C LEU A 371 9.88 -2.38 21.88
N THR A 372 10.82 -3.33 21.87
CA THR A 372 11.91 -3.39 20.89
C THR A 372 11.80 -4.64 20.05
N LEU A 373 12.22 -4.54 18.78
CA LEU A 373 12.22 -5.64 17.82
C LEU A 373 13.57 -5.73 17.12
N GLY A 374 14.09 -6.95 16.99
CA GLY A 374 15.35 -7.22 16.32
C GLY A 374 15.51 -8.69 15.93
N PRO A 375 16.55 -9.03 15.17
CA PRO A 375 16.92 -10.42 14.93
C PRO A 375 17.40 -11.07 16.24
N PRO A 376 17.34 -12.42 16.38
CA PRO A 376 17.72 -13.11 17.62
C PRO A 376 19.14 -12.84 18.13
N SER A 377 20.06 -12.46 17.24
CA SER A 377 21.49 -12.29 17.53
C SER A 377 22.02 -10.91 17.11
N GLY A 378 21.16 -9.89 17.03
CA GLY A 378 21.57 -8.57 16.57
C GLY A 378 20.87 -7.43 17.28
N GLU A 379 21.10 -6.22 16.77
CA GLU A 379 20.57 -5.00 17.38
C GLU A 379 19.05 -4.95 17.27
N SER A 380 18.41 -4.64 18.39
CA SER A 380 16.98 -4.37 18.45
C SER A 380 16.72 -2.88 18.32
N THR A 381 15.64 -2.53 17.63
CA THR A 381 15.18 -1.14 17.49
C THR A 381 13.86 -0.94 18.21
N ILE A 382 13.64 0.24 18.77
CA ILE A 382 12.38 0.58 19.41
C ILE A 382 11.27 0.59 18.35
N VAL A 383 10.20 -0.15 18.61
CA VAL A 383 9.05 -0.22 17.68
C VAL A 383 7.93 0.74 18.04
N GLY A 384 7.78 1.05 19.33
CA GLY A 384 6.71 1.88 19.88
C GLY A 384 6.41 1.47 21.33
N GLU A 385 5.35 2.03 21.89
CA GLU A 385 4.84 1.72 23.22
C GLU A 385 3.46 1.06 23.10
N THR A 386 3.11 0.20 24.05
CA THR A 386 1.83 -0.51 24.06
C THR A 386 0.64 0.36 24.46
N GLY A 387 0.85 1.51 25.10
CA GLY A 387 -0.22 2.43 25.48
C GLY A 387 -1.17 1.86 26.54
N SER A 388 -2.26 2.58 26.79
CA SER A 388 -3.19 2.28 27.90
C SER A 388 -4.00 1.00 27.73
N ASP A 389 -4.19 0.51 26.50
CA ASP A 389 -4.85 -0.77 26.22
C ASP A 389 -3.85 -1.94 26.19
N GLY A 390 -2.56 -1.66 26.46
CA GLY A 390 -1.46 -2.62 26.46
C GLY A 390 -1.22 -3.24 25.10
N SER A 391 -1.62 -2.60 23.99
CA SER A 391 -1.51 -3.17 22.66
C SER A 391 -0.79 -2.28 21.63
N LEU A 392 0.12 -2.88 20.87
CA LEU A 392 0.87 -2.18 19.81
C LEU A 392 0.74 -2.92 18.49
N TRP A 393 0.33 -2.21 17.44
CA TRP A 393 0.43 -2.68 16.06
C TRP A 393 1.74 -2.19 15.41
N THR A 394 2.44 -3.10 14.75
CA THR A 394 3.61 -2.78 13.92
C THR A 394 3.70 -3.77 12.75
N LEU A 395 4.80 -3.74 12.01
CA LEU A 395 5.09 -4.65 10.91
C LEU A 395 6.07 -5.73 11.35
N ALA A 396 5.80 -6.97 10.93
CA ALA A 396 6.72 -8.08 11.13
C ALA A 396 7.90 -8.01 10.15
N PRO A 397 9.14 -8.28 10.58
CA PRO A 397 10.26 -8.61 9.71
C PRO A 397 9.97 -9.83 8.84
N ASP A 398 10.87 -10.08 7.89
CA ASP A 398 10.72 -11.14 6.89
C ASP A 398 11.28 -12.50 7.33
N GLY A 399 12.05 -12.52 8.42
CA GLY A 399 12.60 -13.73 9.02
C GLY A 399 12.26 -13.81 10.50
N THR A 400 12.85 -14.78 11.21
CA THR A 400 12.70 -14.93 12.65
C THR A 400 13.15 -13.66 13.38
N TYR A 401 12.38 -13.22 14.37
CA TYR A 401 12.68 -12.02 15.15
C TYR A 401 12.31 -12.20 16.62
N GLN A 402 12.91 -11.37 17.47
CA GLN A 402 12.63 -11.30 18.88
C GLN A 402 11.98 -9.97 19.21
N VAL A 403 11.05 -10.02 20.16
CA VAL A 403 10.39 -8.84 20.71
C VAL A 403 10.60 -8.83 22.20
N THR A 404 11.06 -7.70 22.69
CA THR A 404 11.32 -7.50 24.12
C THR A 404 10.45 -6.36 24.63
N ALA A 405 9.77 -6.61 25.75
CA ALA A 405 9.09 -5.58 26.53
C ALA A 405 9.88 -5.31 27.80
N ILE A 406 10.04 -4.03 28.15
CA ILE A 406 10.78 -3.60 29.33
C ILE A 406 9.87 -2.67 30.14
N ASP A 407 9.49 -3.09 31.36
CA ASP A 407 8.78 -2.24 32.32
C ASP A 407 9.61 -2.16 33.62
N ARG A 408 10.23 -1.01 33.88
CA ARG A 408 11.14 -0.77 35.01
C ARG A 408 12.25 -1.82 35.12
N ASN A 409 12.07 -2.83 35.99
CA ASN A 409 13.02 -3.91 36.26
C ASN A 409 12.55 -5.26 35.70
N SER A 410 11.37 -5.31 35.07
CA SER A 410 10.79 -6.51 34.49
C SER A 410 11.06 -6.56 32.99
N VAL A 411 11.49 -7.73 32.50
CA VAL A 411 11.75 -7.96 31.08
C VAL A 411 11.12 -9.26 30.62
N VAL A 412 10.35 -9.20 29.54
CA VAL A 412 9.81 -10.38 28.87
C VAL A 412 10.17 -10.37 27.40
N LEU A 413 10.56 -11.53 26.88
CA LEU A 413 10.99 -11.72 25.50
C LEU A 413 10.17 -12.83 24.86
N VAL A 414 9.71 -12.60 23.63
CA VAL A 414 9.06 -13.60 22.78
C VAL A 414 9.82 -13.72 21.47
N SER A 415 10.15 -14.96 21.07
CA SER A 415 10.72 -15.29 19.77
C SER A 415 9.60 -15.67 18.81
N ILE A 416 9.61 -15.08 17.62
CA ILE A 416 8.58 -15.30 16.60
C ILE A 416 9.25 -15.83 15.34
N ASP A 417 8.82 -17.02 14.93
CA ASP A 417 9.16 -17.59 13.64
C ASP A 417 7.94 -17.49 12.70
N PRO A 418 7.94 -16.54 11.75
CA PRO A 418 6.74 -16.21 10.99
C PRO A 418 6.43 -17.25 9.91
N SER A 419 5.16 -17.65 9.79
CA SER A 419 4.71 -18.61 8.77
C SER A 419 4.71 -18.01 7.36
N PHE A 420 4.90 -18.83 6.33
CA PHE A 420 4.89 -18.36 4.93
C PHE A 420 3.71 -17.44 4.56
N PRO A 421 3.97 -16.37 3.76
CA PRO A 421 2.91 -15.52 3.25
C PRO A 421 1.92 -16.32 2.37
N PRO A 422 0.62 -15.99 2.40
CA PRO A 422 -0.40 -16.67 1.60
C PRO A 422 -0.34 -16.20 0.14
N LEU A 423 0.68 -16.64 -0.60
CA LEU A 423 0.96 -16.16 -1.96
C LEU A 423 0.01 -16.73 -3.01
N ILE A 424 -0.40 -15.91 -3.98
CA ILE A 424 -1.17 -16.36 -5.16
C ILE A 424 -0.30 -17.00 -6.26
N TYR A 425 1.02 -16.78 -6.21
CA TYR A 425 2.01 -17.37 -7.12
C TYR A 425 3.24 -17.82 -6.33
N GLY A 426 3.85 -18.92 -6.77
CA GLY A 426 5.15 -19.39 -6.28
C GLY A 426 6.34 -18.67 -6.93
N ALA A 427 7.48 -19.36 -6.96
CA ALA A 427 8.67 -18.89 -7.67
C ALA A 427 8.43 -18.84 -9.19
N VAL A 428 9.02 -17.86 -9.87
CA VAL A 428 8.92 -17.66 -11.32
C VAL A 428 10.27 -18.03 -11.95
N GLY A 429 10.45 -19.33 -12.23
CA GLY A 429 11.61 -19.91 -12.91
C GLY A 429 11.30 -21.27 -13.56
N ASN A 430 11.59 -21.36 -14.87
CA ASN A 430 11.36 -22.44 -15.84
C ASN A 430 9.97 -23.11 -15.86
N SER A 431 9.16 -22.66 -16.80
CA SER A 431 8.04 -23.42 -17.34
C SER A 431 8.51 -24.78 -17.87
N THR A 432 8.34 -25.82 -17.07
CA THR A 432 7.61 -26.97 -17.58
C THR A 432 6.20 -26.84 -17.04
N ARG A 433 5.22 -26.88 -17.94
CA ARG A 433 3.81 -26.99 -17.57
C ARG A 433 3.68 -28.19 -16.65
N GLU A 434 3.23 -27.98 -15.43
CA GLU A 434 2.42 -28.98 -14.73
C GLU A 434 1.64 -28.27 -13.64
N ASN A 435 0.36 -28.07 -13.93
CA ASN A 435 -0.67 -27.86 -12.95
C ASN A 435 -1.45 -29.17 -12.95
N SER A 436 -1.29 -29.98 -11.91
CA SER A 436 -2.21 -31.06 -11.59
C SER A 436 -2.19 -31.30 -10.09
N THR A 437 -3.21 -30.74 -9.45
CA THR A 437 -4.09 -31.45 -8.52
C THR A 437 -3.46 -32.62 -7.77
N GLU A 438 -3.18 -32.43 -6.48
CA GLU A 438 -3.15 -33.53 -5.54
C GLU A 438 -4.17 -33.25 -4.43
N THR A 439 -5.41 -33.62 -4.75
CA THR A 439 -6.45 -33.90 -3.76
C THR A 439 -6.05 -35.17 -3.00
N GLY A 440 -5.64 -35.01 -1.75
CA GLY A 440 -5.50 -36.11 -0.81
C GLY A 440 -6.86 -36.72 -0.52
N VAL A 441 -7.08 -37.93 -1.01
CA VAL A 441 -8.10 -38.85 -0.51
C VAL A 441 -7.38 -40.11 -0.08
N ASN A 442 -7.59 -40.47 1.18
CA ASN A 442 -7.13 -41.69 1.82
C ASN A 442 -7.62 -42.92 1.05
N ASP A 443 -6.77 -43.93 0.89
CA ASP A 443 -7.22 -45.30 1.21
C ASP A 443 -6.07 -46.20 1.66
N ALA A 444 -6.37 -46.98 2.67
CA ALA A 444 -5.53 -48.03 3.23
C ALA A 444 -5.72 -49.31 2.42
N GLY A 445 -4.67 -50.14 2.29
CA GLY A 445 -4.89 -51.54 1.94
C GLY A 445 -3.82 -52.24 1.12
N SER A 446 -3.02 -53.02 1.83
CA SER A 446 -2.59 -54.39 1.47
C SER A 446 -1.62 -54.65 0.30
N ASN A 447 -0.47 -55.21 0.72
CA ASN A 447 0.22 -56.40 0.20
C ASN A 447 0.51 -56.53 -1.30
N VAL A 448 1.82 -56.55 -1.62
CA VAL A 448 2.36 -57.50 -2.62
C VAL A 448 3.68 -58.08 -2.13
N ARG A 449 3.66 -59.39 -1.83
CA ARG A 449 4.81 -60.30 -1.79
C ARG A 449 5.11 -60.69 -3.23
N VAL A 450 6.35 -60.50 -3.69
CA VAL A 450 6.83 -60.98 -4.99
C VAL A 450 7.38 -62.40 -4.82
N SER A 451 6.85 -63.34 -5.59
CA SER A 451 7.48 -64.63 -5.89
C SER A 451 7.25 -64.91 -7.37
N GLY A 452 8.30 -64.79 -8.18
CA GLY A 452 8.34 -65.23 -9.57
C GLY A 452 9.34 -66.36 -9.69
N GLY A 453 8.84 -67.54 -10.03
CA GLY A 453 9.63 -68.72 -10.38
C GLY A 453 9.65 -68.92 -11.90
N ASP A 454 10.79 -69.44 -12.35
CA ASP A 454 11.15 -70.12 -13.60
C ASP A 454 10.09 -70.28 -14.70
N SER A 455 10.43 -69.80 -15.90
CA SER A 455 10.83 -70.62 -17.07
C SER A 455 11.35 -69.73 -18.19
#